data_AF-A0A259LLE5-F1
#
_entry.id   AF-A0A259LLE5-F1
#
_cell.length_a   1.000
_cell.length_b   1.000
_cell.length_c   1.000
_cell.angle_alpha   90.00
_cell.angle_beta   90.00
_cell.angle_gamma   90.00
#
_symmetry.space_group_name_H-M   'P 1'
#
loop_
_entity.id
_entity.type
_entity.pdbx_description
1 polymer ?
#
loop_
_entity_poly.entity_id
_entity_poly.type
_entity_poly.pdbx_seq_one_letter_code
_entity_poly.pdbx_strand_id
1 'polypeptide(L)'
;MGNAGNEDRTADESQGQKPGSPGVLKIMQSILAGAFGVQSDRRRQEDFSSHSPLPYIVAGLLFTAAFVGGLILVVNLVLAGQ
;
A
#
# COMPACT_ATOMS: atom_id res chain seq x y z
N MET A 1 35.54 33.52 -38.76
CA MET A 1 35.04 32.77 -37.58
C MET A 1 33.61 33.25 -37.33
N GLY A 2 32.61 32.55 -37.90
CA GLY A 2 31.21 32.93 -37.78
C GLY A 2 30.63 32.37 -36.47
N ASN A 3 30.04 33.25 -35.68
CA ASN A 3 29.23 32.92 -34.52
C ASN A 3 27.87 32.38 -35.01
N ALA A 4 27.57 31.12 -34.70
CA ALA A 4 26.24 30.53 -34.70
C ALA A 4 26.01 30.08 -33.25
N GLY A 5 25.07 30.63 -32.49
CA GLY A 5 23.69 30.86 -32.87
C GLY A 5 22.86 29.78 -32.19
N ASN A 6 22.22 30.16 -31.09
CA ASN A 6 21.11 29.51 -30.38
C ASN A 6 20.77 28.05 -30.74
N GLU A 7 20.99 27.16 -29.77
CA GLU A 7 20.19 25.95 -29.63
C GLU A 7 19.29 26.12 -28.40
N ASP A 8 18.00 26.34 -28.67
CA ASP A 8 16.90 26.15 -27.74
C ASP A 8 17.05 24.83 -26.97
N ARG A 9 17.16 24.92 -25.64
CA ARG A 9 16.64 23.90 -24.72
C ARG A 9 15.91 24.60 -23.59
N THR A 10 14.70 25.03 -23.91
CA THR A 10 13.63 25.19 -22.94
C THR A 10 13.28 23.83 -22.32
N ALA A 11 12.86 23.87 -21.05
CA ALA A 11 12.28 22.79 -20.24
C ALA A 11 13.25 21.81 -19.57
N ASP A 12 13.61 22.12 -18.32
CA ASP A 12 13.15 21.33 -17.17
C ASP A 12 13.27 22.16 -15.87
N GLU A 13 12.33 23.09 -15.68
CA GLU A 13 12.05 23.63 -14.35
C GLU A 13 11.13 22.64 -13.61
N SER A 14 11.68 21.50 -13.19
CA SER A 14 11.03 20.64 -12.20
C SER A 14 11.47 21.07 -10.80
N GLN A 15 10.69 21.97 -10.21
CA GLN A 15 10.78 22.38 -8.81
C GLN A 15 10.72 21.16 -7.88
N GLY A 16 11.88 20.68 -7.41
CA GLY A 16 11.99 19.63 -6.40
C GLY A 16 11.67 20.15 -5.00
N GLN A 17 10.40 20.28 -4.68
CA GLN A 17 9.86 20.71 -3.40
C GLN A 17 10.38 19.85 -2.24
N LYS A 18 10.98 20.47 -1.21
CA LYS A 18 11.36 19.84 0.06
C LYS A 18 10.13 19.10 0.63
N PRO A 19 10.22 17.82 1.05
CA PRO A 19 9.05 17.11 1.56
C PRO A 19 8.65 17.74 2.90
N GLY A 20 7.61 18.58 2.88
CA GLY A 20 6.95 19.03 4.09
C GLY A 20 6.43 17.83 4.87
N SER A 21 6.46 17.91 6.21
CA SER A 21 5.96 16.87 7.10
C SER A 21 4.58 16.37 6.63
N PRO A 22 4.37 15.04 6.50
CA PRO A 22 3.08 14.51 6.10
C PRO A 22 1.99 15.07 7.00
N GLY A 23 0.98 15.72 6.42
CA GLY A 23 -0.15 16.21 7.21
C GLY A 23 -0.80 15.05 7.98
N VAL A 24 -1.43 15.37 9.12
CA VAL A 24 -2.13 14.39 9.98
C VAL A 24 -3.12 13.52 9.19
N LEU A 25 -3.73 14.10 8.15
CA LEU A 25 -4.59 13.38 7.22
C LEU A 25 -3.85 12.32 6.41
N LYS A 26 -2.63 12.58 5.94
CA LYS A 26 -1.79 11.61 5.22
C LYS A 26 -1.34 10.46 6.13
N ILE A 27 -1.15 10.77 7.40
CA ILE A 27 -0.80 9.80 8.44
C ILE A 27 -2.00 8.88 8.73
N MET A 28 -3.21 9.42 8.87
CA MET A 28 -4.44 8.61 9.00
C MET A 28 -4.70 7.76 7.76
N GLN A 29 -4.49 8.32 6.57
CA GLN A 29 -4.61 7.57 5.32
C GLN A 29 -3.64 6.38 5.26
N SER A 30 -2.42 6.55 5.76
CA SER A 30 -1.42 5.47 5.84
C SER A 30 -1.80 4.39 6.87
N ILE A 31 -2.38 4.79 8.01
CA ILE A 31 -2.82 3.85 9.05
C ILE A 31 -4.01 3.01 8.57
N LEU A 32 -4.95 3.63 7.86
CA LEU A 32 -6.04 2.90 7.19
C LEU A 32 -5.48 1.95 6.13
N ALA A 33 -4.59 2.42 5.26
CA ALA A 33 -3.94 1.57 4.27
C ALA A 33 -3.25 0.34 4.94
N GLY A 34 -2.54 0.56 6.05
CA GLY A 34 -1.90 -0.48 6.86
C GLY A 34 -2.86 -1.49 7.48
N ALA A 35 -4.02 -1.05 7.99
CA ALA A 35 -5.02 -1.93 8.59
C ALA A 35 -5.71 -2.86 7.57
N PHE A 36 -5.76 -2.42 6.31
CA PHE A 36 -6.37 -3.16 5.20
C PHE A 36 -5.38 -3.96 4.35
N GLY A 37 -4.11 -4.08 4.79
CA GLY A 37 -3.15 -4.98 4.15
C GLY A 37 -2.41 -4.38 2.95
N VAL A 38 -2.03 -3.08 3.00
CA VAL A 38 -1.17 -2.49 1.95
C VAL A 38 0.25 -3.06 1.98
N GLN A 39 0.39 -4.21 1.36
CA GLN A 39 1.67 -4.65 0.85
C GLN A 39 2.10 -3.64 -0.22
N SER A 40 3.26 -3.00 0.00
CA SER A 40 3.85 -2.10 -0.98
C SER A 40 4.05 -2.81 -2.32
N ASP A 41 3.93 -2.08 -3.42
CA ASP A 41 3.99 -2.65 -4.78
C ASP A 41 5.27 -3.42 -5.07
N ARG A 42 6.35 -3.17 -4.32
CA ARG A 42 7.60 -3.93 -4.39
C ARG A 42 7.43 -5.38 -3.93
N ARG A 43 6.65 -5.60 -2.86
CA ARG A 43 6.36 -6.92 -2.31
C ARG A 43 5.37 -7.67 -3.20
N ARG A 44 4.36 -6.96 -3.72
CA ARG A 44 3.49 -7.48 -4.78
C ARG A 44 4.29 -7.94 -6.00
N GLN A 45 5.22 -7.14 -6.50
CA GLN A 45 6.01 -7.51 -7.68
C GLN A 45 6.83 -8.79 -7.44
N GLU A 46 7.46 -8.94 -6.28
CA GLU A 46 8.23 -10.14 -5.93
C GLU A 46 7.33 -11.37 -5.75
N ASP A 47 6.17 -11.17 -5.10
CA ASP A 47 5.16 -12.19 -4.84
C ASP A 47 4.44 -12.64 -6.13
N PHE A 48 4.20 -11.72 -7.08
CA PHE A 48 3.62 -11.98 -8.39
C PHE A 48 4.66 -12.34 -9.47
N SER A 49 5.95 -12.17 -9.18
CA SER A 49 7.04 -12.73 -10.00
C SER A 49 7.29 -14.20 -9.69
N SER A 50 6.72 -14.71 -8.59
CA SER A 50 6.77 -16.13 -8.24
C SER A 50 5.88 -16.97 -9.16
N HIS A 51 6.23 -18.25 -9.34
CA HIS A 51 5.69 -19.12 -10.39
C HIS A 51 4.20 -19.47 -10.26
N SER A 52 3.51 -19.11 -9.16
CA SER A 52 2.07 -19.37 -8.99
C SER A 52 1.39 -18.47 -7.94
N PRO A 53 0.19 -17.93 -8.22
CA PRO A 53 -0.60 -17.16 -7.26
C PRO A 53 -1.34 -18.01 -6.20
N LEU A 54 -1.35 -19.34 -6.33
CA LEU A 54 -2.09 -20.25 -5.46
C LEU A 54 -1.78 -20.10 -3.95
N PRO A 55 -0.51 -19.94 -3.50
CA PRO A 55 -0.19 -19.78 -2.09
C PRO A 55 -0.88 -18.57 -1.44
N TYR A 56 -0.99 -17.45 -2.16
CA TYR A 56 -1.65 -16.24 -1.67
C TYR A 56 -3.16 -16.43 -1.51
N ILE A 57 -3.80 -17.18 -2.41
CA ILE A 57 -5.22 -17.50 -2.35
C ILE A 57 -5.52 -18.39 -1.14
N VAL A 58 -4.73 -19.43 -0.94
CA VAL A 58 -4.89 -20.36 0.20
C VAL A 58 -4.64 -19.61 1.51
N ALA A 59 -3.60 -18.80 1.59
CA ALA A 59 -3.30 -17.99 2.77
C ALA A 59 -4.45 -17.00 3.08
N GLY A 60 -4.98 -16.32 2.07
CA GLY A 60 -6.11 -15.41 2.23
C GLY A 60 -7.39 -16.10 2.69
N LEU A 61 -7.66 -17.31 2.18
CA LEU A 61 -8.83 -18.10 2.57
C LEU A 61 -8.73 -18.59 4.02
N LEU A 62 -7.58 -19.09 4.44
CA LEU A 62 -7.33 -19.50 5.83
C LEU A 62 -7.43 -18.32 6.79
N PHE A 63 -6.82 -17.18 6.43
CA PHE A 63 -6.91 -15.95 7.23
C PHE A 63 -8.37 -15.50 7.40
N THR A 64 -9.15 -15.51 6.31
CA THR A 64 -10.56 -15.12 6.35
C THR A 64 -11.39 -16.05 7.23
N ALA A 65 -11.19 -17.36 7.13
CA ALA A 65 -11.87 -18.33 7.96
C ALA A 65 -11.56 -18.14 9.46
N ALA A 66 -10.29 -17.91 9.79
CA ALA A 66 -9.85 -17.62 11.16
C ALA A 66 -10.45 -16.30 11.68
N PHE A 67 -10.50 -15.24 10.86
CA PHE A 67 -11.09 -13.96 11.23
C PHE A 67 -12.58 -14.09 11.57
N VAL A 68 -13.34 -14.78 10.71
CA VAL A 68 -14.77 -15.04 10.94
C VAL A 68 -14.99 -15.87 12.21
N GLY A 69 -14.19 -16.93 12.40
CA GLY A 69 -14.23 -17.73 13.62
C GLY A 69 -13.95 -16.90 14.88
N GLY A 70 -12.98 -15.99 14.82
CA GLY A 70 -12.68 -15.04 15.89
C GLY A 70 -13.86 -14.13 16.21
N LEU A 71 -14.53 -13.57 15.20
CA LEU A 71 -15.73 -12.74 15.40
C LEU A 71 -16.86 -13.54 16.05
N ILE A 72 -17.10 -14.78 15.62
CA ILE A 72 -18.11 -15.65 16.21
C ILE A 72 -17.80 -15.92 17.69
N LEU A 73 -16.54 -16.21 18.01
CA LEU A 73 -16.12 -16.43 19.40
C LEU A 73 -16.35 -15.19 20.27
N VAL A 74 -15.97 -14.01 19.77
CA VAL A 74 -16.20 -12.74 20.47
C VAL A 74 -17.69 -12.50 20.70
N VAL A 75 -18.53 -12.69 19.69
CA VAL A 75 -19.98 -12.52 19.80
C VAL A 75 -20.57 -13.49 20.83
N ASN A 76 -20.16 -14.76 20.77
CA ASN A 76 -20.63 -15.76 21.74
C ASN A 76 -20.20 -15.42 23.17
N LEU A 77 -18.98 -14.92 23.37
CA LEU A 77 -18.52 -14.49 24.68
C LEU A 77 -19.34 -13.29 25.21
N VAL A 78 -19.65 -12.34 24.32
CA VAL A 78 -20.47 -11.16 24.66
C VAL A 78 -21.91 -11.55 24.98
N LEU A 79 -22.49 -12.52 24.25
CA LEU A 79 -23.84 -13.03 24.52
C LEU A 79 -23.90 -13.91 25.77
N ALA A 80 -22.87 -14.68 26.07
CA ALA A 80 -22.82 -15.51 27.28
C ALA A 80 -22.73 -14.68 28.58
N GLY A 81 -22.28 -13.41 28.48
CA GLY A 81 -22.22 -12.47 29.59
C GLY A 81 -23.44 -11.56 29.74
N GLN A 82 -24.47 -11.72 28.89
CA GLN A 82 -25.77 -11.03 28.97
C GLN A 82 -26.83 -11.97 29.54
#